data_AF-A0A7Y3H465-F1
#
_entry.id   AF-A0A7Y3H465-F1
#
_cell.length_a   1.000
_cell.length_b   1.000
_cell.length_c   1.000
_cell.angle_alpha   90.00
_cell.angle_beta   90.00
_cell.angle_gamma   90.00
#
_symmetry.space_group_name_H-M   'P 1'
#
loop_
_entity.id
_entity.type
_entity.pdbx_description
1 polymer ?
#
loop_
_entity_poly.entity_id
_entity_poly.type
_entity_poly.pdbx_seq_one_letter_code
_entity_poly.pdbx_strand_id
1 'polypeptide(L)'
;VEFGSAEFQISYEKYFGERNSSFSFTPSLILKENFEETKSGYQLMGQYRIFLSHLRSDEGKAILGFYNIGIYGGLYGLYFDYEEDYRHGWYNNETGMFETGKFHKDIKSIEAGLMFGFQVDITERILIDFQVGGGIRDTDLEDTRAYNEEDYFYYDVFDPEYKGVKPKLGLQIGFTF
;
A
#
# COMPACT_ATOMS: atom_id res chain seq x y z
N VAL A 1 -10.92 11.65 6.05
CA VAL A 1 -9.76 10.75 6.25
C VAL A 1 -10.25 9.31 6.32
N GLU A 2 -10.18 8.59 5.20
CA GLU A 2 -10.55 7.19 5.13
C GLU A 2 -9.38 6.34 5.66
N PHE A 3 -9.52 5.78 6.86
CA PHE A 3 -8.54 4.85 7.43
C PHE A 3 -8.75 3.45 6.84
N GLY A 4 -8.28 3.27 5.60
CA GLY A 4 -8.20 1.97 4.94
C GLY A 4 -8.97 1.92 3.62
N SER A 5 -8.29 1.47 2.57
CA SER A 5 -8.90 1.07 1.30
C SER A 5 -9.35 -0.39 1.38
N ALA A 6 -10.49 -0.72 0.76
CA ALA A 6 -10.86 -2.09 0.50
C ALA A 6 -9.96 -2.64 -0.62
N GLU A 7 -8.83 -3.22 -0.22
CA GLU A 7 -7.82 -3.77 -1.13
C GLU A 7 -7.76 -5.29 -0.95
N PHE A 8 -7.83 -6.02 -2.07
CA PHE A 8 -7.49 -7.43 -2.11
C PHE A 8 -6.04 -7.59 -2.51
N GLN A 9 -5.23 -8.19 -1.65
CA GLN A 9 -3.78 -8.31 -1.83
C GLN A 9 -3.35 -9.79 -1.78
N ILE A 10 -2.49 -10.19 -2.72
CA ILE A 10 -1.79 -11.47 -2.71
C ILE A 10 -0.30 -11.19 -2.65
N SER A 11 0.44 -11.97 -1.89
CA SER A 11 1.90 -11.85 -1.79
C SER A 11 2.56 -13.20 -2.10
N TYR A 12 3.60 -13.18 -2.93
CA TYR A 12 4.46 -14.32 -3.18
C TYR A 12 5.89 -13.96 -2.79
N GLU A 13 6.50 -14.77 -1.93
CA GLU A 13 7.86 -14.59 -1.47
C GLU A 13 8.73 -15.77 -1.87
N LYS A 14 9.92 -15.47 -2.40
CA LYS A 14 10.94 -16.46 -2.71
C LYS A 14 12.22 -16.16 -1.94
N TYR A 15 12.65 -17.12 -1.14
CA TYR A 15 13.92 -17.07 -0.41
C TYR A 15 15.11 -17.45 -1.30
N PHE A 16 16.25 -16.83 -1.04
CA PHE A 16 17.53 -17.12 -1.68
C PHE A 16 18.62 -17.39 -0.63
N GLY A 17 19.55 -18.28 -1.00
CA GLY A 17 20.56 -18.81 -0.07
C GLY A 17 19.92 -19.60 1.08
N GLU A 18 20.60 -19.65 2.22
CA GLU A 18 20.06 -20.21 3.47
C GLU A 18 19.06 -19.23 4.13
N ARG A 19 18.10 -18.75 3.34
CA ARG A 19 17.10 -17.71 3.67
C ARG A 19 17.65 -16.31 3.95
N ASN A 20 18.94 -16.05 3.81
CA ASN A 20 19.57 -14.73 4.09
C ASN A 20 18.95 -13.54 3.33
N SER A 21 18.27 -13.80 2.20
CA SER A 21 17.52 -12.78 1.48
C SER A 21 16.26 -13.37 0.87
N SER A 22 15.29 -12.52 0.56
CA SER A 22 14.11 -12.89 -0.21
C SER A 22 13.71 -11.80 -1.19
N PHE A 23 12.95 -12.18 -2.19
CA PHE A 23 12.19 -11.25 -3.02
C PHE A 23 10.72 -11.52 -2.83
N SER A 24 9.97 -10.47 -2.52
CA SER A 24 8.52 -10.48 -2.39
C SER A 24 7.88 -9.70 -3.52
N PHE A 25 6.84 -10.27 -4.11
CA PHE A 25 6.01 -9.64 -5.13
C PHE A 25 4.56 -9.64 -4.65
N THR A 26 3.95 -8.46 -4.64
CA THR A 26 2.65 -8.22 -4.01
C THR A 26 1.75 -7.44 -4.95
N PRO A 27 0.99 -8.11 -5.84
CA PRO A 27 -0.09 -7.50 -6.59
C PRO A 27 -1.31 -7.26 -5.69
N SER A 28 -2.04 -6.19 -5.97
CA SER A 28 -3.33 -5.94 -5.35
C SER A 28 -4.32 -5.22 -6.25
N LEU A 29 -5.59 -5.38 -5.91
CA LEU A 29 -6.73 -4.80 -6.61
C LEU A 29 -7.56 -4.00 -5.62
N ILE A 30 -8.00 -2.82 -6.05
CA ILE A 30 -8.87 -1.93 -5.29
C ILE A 30 -10.18 -1.85 -6.05
N LEU A 31 -11.28 -2.17 -5.38
CA LEU A 31 -12.62 -2.07 -5.94
C LEU A 31 -13.56 -1.58 -4.83
N LYS A 32 -14.22 -0.45 -5.08
CA LYS A 32 -15.26 0.09 -4.19
C LYS A 32 -16.34 0.71 -5.06
N GLU A 33 -17.59 0.35 -4.81
CA GLU A 33 -18.74 0.91 -5.51
C GLU A 33 -19.79 1.28 -4.47
N ASN A 34 -20.21 2.54 -4.48
CA ASN A 34 -21.35 3.01 -3.70
C ASN A 34 -22.14 4.07 -4.50
N PHE A 35 -23.14 4.70 -3.88
CA PHE A 35 -24.00 5.66 -4.57
C PHE A 35 -23.31 6.98 -4.95
N GLU A 36 -22.26 7.35 -4.21
CA GLU A 36 -21.57 8.64 -4.31
C GLU A 36 -20.24 8.55 -5.07
N GLU A 37 -19.57 7.39 -5.00
CA GLU A 37 -18.25 7.14 -5.57
C GLU A 37 -18.12 5.71 -6.12
N THR A 38 -17.35 5.61 -7.21
CA THR A 38 -16.86 4.35 -7.78
C THR A 38 -15.34 4.46 -7.87
N LYS A 39 -14.62 3.54 -7.23
CA LYS A 39 -13.16 3.50 -7.19
C LYS A 39 -12.68 2.16 -7.72
N SER A 40 -11.72 2.20 -8.63
CA SER A 40 -11.09 0.99 -9.16
C SER A 40 -9.61 1.20 -9.41
N GLY A 41 -8.80 0.16 -9.29
CA GLY A 41 -7.38 0.28 -9.54
C GLY A 41 -6.60 -0.96 -9.19
N TYR A 42 -5.30 -0.90 -9.45
CA TYR A 42 -4.37 -1.94 -9.10
C TYR A 42 -3.05 -1.36 -8.60
N GLN A 43 -2.36 -2.15 -7.80
CA GLN A 43 -1.02 -1.85 -7.32
C GLN A 43 -0.13 -3.05 -7.52
N LEU A 44 1.12 -2.79 -7.88
CA LEU A 44 2.16 -3.81 -7.98
C LEU A 44 3.35 -3.37 -7.12
N MET A 45 3.62 -4.13 -6.06
CA MET A 45 4.78 -3.89 -5.21
C MET A 45 5.80 -5.02 -5.35
N GLY A 46 7.07 -4.65 -5.48
CA GLY A 46 8.21 -5.56 -5.38
C GLY A 46 9.12 -5.14 -4.25
N GLN A 47 9.63 -6.10 -3.48
CA GLN A 47 10.51 -5.84 -2.34
C GLN A 47 11.65 -6.85 -2.33
N TYR A 48 12.88 -6.35 -2.21
CA TYR A 48 14.06 -7.17 -1.94
C TYR A 48 14.44 -7.03 -0.47
N ARG A 49 14.40 -8.15 0.28
CA ARG A 49 14.60 -8.21 1.72
C ARG A 49 15.92 -8.90 2.04
N ILE A 50 16.66 -8.33 2.98
CA ILE A 50 17.88 -8.90 3.55
C ILE A 50 17.59 -9.19 5.01
N PHE A 51 17.68 -10.45 5.40
CA PHE A 51 17.44 -10.88 6.77
C PHE A 51 18.71 -10.69 7.60
N LEU A 52 18.62 -9.85 8.62
CA LEU A 52 19.70 -9.51 9.54
C LEU A 52 19.85 -10.55 10.67
N SER A 53 18.77 -11.28 10.95
CA SER A 53 18.71 -12.30 11.99
C SER A 53 17.70 -13.37 11.62
N HIS A 54 18.07 -14.63 11.84
CA HIS A 54 17.15 -15.78 11.87
C HIS A 54 17.33 -16.53 13.18
N LEU A 55 16.30 -16.51 14.02
CA LEU A 55 16.24 -17.37 15.20
C LEU A 55 15.34 -18.56 14.87
N ARG A 56 15.96 -19.68 14.50
CA ARG A 56 15.24 -20.89 14.10
C ARG A 56 15.09 -21.88 15.27
N SER A 57 13.95 -22.54 15.33
CA SER A 57 13.63 -23.54 16.36
C SER A 57 14.39 -24.85 16.19
N ASP A 58 14.74 -25.23 14.97
CA ASP A 58 15.52 -26.44 14.66
C ASP A 58 16.99 -26.32 15.12
N GLU A 59 17.50 -25.11 15.27
CA GLU A 59 18.79 -24.83 15.92
C GLU A 59 18.70 -24.70 17.45
N GLY A 60 17.51 -24.92 18.03
CA GLY A 60 17.26 -24.78 19.48
C GLY A 60 17.24 -23.35 19.99
N LYS A 61 17.14 -22.35 19.10
CA LYS A 61 17.26 -20.92 19.44
C LYS A 61 15.93 -20.16 19.43
N ALA A 62 14.82 -20.80 19.08
CA ALA A 62 13.53 -20.13 19.08
C ALA A 62 13.01 -19.91 20.51
N ILE A 63 12.56 -18.69 20.76
CA ILE A 63 12.04 -18.23 22.04
C ILE A 63 10.50 -18.26 21.95
N LEU A 64 9.82 -18.64 23.04
CA LEU A 64 8.34 -18.63 23.16
C LEU A 64 7.57 -19.60 22.25
N GLY A 65 8.21 -20.64 21.70
CA GLY A 65 7.51 -21.68 20.93
C GLY A 65 7.21 -21.31 19.47
N PHE A 66 7.71 -20.17 18.99
CA PHE A 66 7.66 -19.84 17.56
C PHE A 66 8.61 -20.71 16.75
N TYR A 67 8.31 -20.97 15.47
CA TYR A 67 9.15 -21.82 14.64
C TYR A 67 10.39 -21.08 14.14
N ASN A 68 10.22 -19.80 13.79
CA ASN A 68 11.27 -18.94 13.25
C ASN A 68 10.93 -17.47 13.49
N ILE A 69 11.95 -16.67 13.79
CA ILE A 69 11.84 -15.21 13.91
C ILE A 69 12.90 -14.56 13.01
N GLY A 70 12.44 -13.77 12.04
CA GLY A 70 13.26 -13.05 11.08
C GLY A 70 13.15 -11.54 11.26
N ILE A 71 14.28 -10.84 11.40
CA ILE A 71 14.32 -9.38 11.27
C ILE A 71 14.96 -9.06 9.92
N TYR A 72 14.33 -8.21 9.12
CA TYR A 72 14.85 -7.85 7.81
C TYR A 72 14.81 -6.35 7.55
N GLY A 73 15.68 -5.92 6.64
CA GLY A 73 15.63 -4.61 6.00
C GLY A 73 15.64 -4.80 4.49
N GLY A 74 15.02 -3.89 3.74
CA GLY A 74 14.89 -4.07 2.30
C GLY A 74 14.53 -2.81 1.55
N LEU A 75 14.78 -2.84 0.25
CA LEU A 75 14.32 -1.85 -0.71
C LEU A 75 13.00 -2.33 -1.31
N TYR A 76 12.10 -1.41 -1.60
CA TYR A 76 10.88 -1.70 -2.35
C TYR A 76 10.64 -0.69 -3.45
N GLY A 77 9.91 -1.15 -4.46
CA GLY A 77 9.31 -0.34 -5.50
C GLY A 77 7.83 -0.66 -5.60
N LEU A 78 7.02 0.32 -5.95
CA LEU A 78 5.59 0.20 -6.08
C LEU A 78 5.10 1.04 -7.25
N TYR A 79 4.25 0.43 -8.07
CA TYR A 79 3.47 1.11 -9.10
C TYR A 79 2.00 1.04 -8.72
N PHE A 80 1.26 2.13 -8.93
CA PHE A 80 -0.13 2.27 -8.57
C PHE A 80 -0.87 3.02 -9.67
N ASP A 81 -2.02 2.49 -10.05
CA ASP A 81 -2.88 2.99 -11.12
C ASP A 81 -4.33 2.88 -10.64
N TYR A 82 -5.03 4.01 -10.58
CA TYR A 82 -6.28 4.14 -9.86
C TYR A 82 -7.17 5.19 -10.50
N GLU A 83 -8.45 4.87 -10.59
CA GLU A 83 -9.49 5.71 -11.15
C GLU A 83 -10.62 5.86 -10.12
N GLU A 84 -11.15 7.08 -10.03
CA GLU A 84 -12.26 7.44 -9.13
C GLU A 84 -13.29 8.30 -9.86
N ASP A 85 -14.51 7.81 -9.97
CA ASP A 85 -15.69 8.62 -10.26
C ASP A 85 -16.31 9.06 -8.93
N TYR A 86 -16.54 10.36 -8.76
CA TYR A 86 -17.13 10.90 -7.53
C TYR A 86 -18.15 12.01 -7.81
N ARG A 87 -19.04 12.24 -6.84
CA ARG A 87 -19.97 13.38 -6.86
C ARG A 87 -19.51 14.46 -5.90
N HIS A 88 -19.46 15.69 -6.37
CA HIS A 88 -19.17 16.84 -5.53
C HIS A 88 -20.25 17.90 -5.70
N GLY A 89 -20.71 18.43 -4.56
CA GLY A 89 -21.71 19.47 -4.53
C GLY A 89 -21.08 20.81 -4.14
N TRP A 90 -21.40 21.86 -4.90
CA TRP A 90 -20.96 23.22 -4.62
C TRP A 90 -22.15 24.18 -4.60
N TYR A 91 -21.99 25.30 -3.90
CA TYR A 91 -23.01 26.34 -3.86
C TYR A 91 -22.77 27.33 -5.00
N ASN A 92 -23.74 27.47 -5.90
CA ASN A 92 -23.68 28.44 -6.99
C ASN A 92 -24.28 29.78 -6.52
N ASN A 93 -23.43 30.80 -6.36
CA ASN A 93 -23.86 32.13 -5.90
C ASN A 93 -24.73 32.87 -6.93
N GLU A 94 -24.64 32.54 -8.21
CA GLU A 94 -25.42 33.21 -9.27
C GLU A 94 -26.86 32.70 -9.30
N THR A 95 -27.06 31.39 -9.12
CA THR A 95 -28.39 30.76 -9.11
C THR A 95 -28.98 30.67 -7.71
N GLY A 96 -28.17 30.84 -6.66
CA GLY A 96 -28.56 30.70 -5.26
C GLY A 96 -28.86 29.26 -4.84
N MET A 97 -28.49 28.27 -5.66
CA MET A 97 -28.81 26.86 -5.48
C MET A 97 -27.56 26.02 -5.22
N PHE A 98 -27.76 24.89 -4.52
CA PHE A 98 -26.74 23.86 -4.39
C PHE A 98 -26.77 22.97 -5.62
N GLU A 99 -25.66 22.88 -6.32
CA GLU A 99 -25.51 22.09 -7.55
C GLU A 99 -24.59 20.90 -7.26
N THR A 100 -24.85 19.76 -7.89
CA THR A 100 -24.03 18.55 -7.76
C THR A 100 -23.52 18.14 -9.14
N GLY A 101 -22.21 18.04 -9.27
CA GLY A 101 -21.53 17.55 -10.46
C GLY A 101 -20.98 16.14 -10.27
N LYS A 102 -20.79 15.45 -11.40
CA LYS A 102 -20.01 14.22 -11.47
C LYS A 102 -18.62 14.57 -11.97
N PHE A 103 -17.62 14.07 -11.28
CA PHE A 103 -16.22 14.28 -11.59
C PHE A 103 -15.54 12.93 -11.68
N HIS A 104 -14.48 12.92 -12.47
CA HIS A 104 -13.60 11.79 -12.69
C HIS A 104 -12.16 12.19 -12.36
N LYS A 105 -11.43 11.24 -11.78
CA LYS A 105 -10.04 11.40 -11.37
C LYS A 105 -9.24 10.15 -11.74
N ASP A 106 -8.12 10.38 -12.41
CA ASP A 106 -7.11 9.38 -12.73
C ASP A 106 -5.84 9.67 -11.92
N ILE A 107 -5.32 8.64 -11.25
CA ILE A 107 -4.15 8.74 -10.39
C ILE A 107 -3.16 7.64 -10.77
N LYS A 108 -1.97 8.05 -11.18
CA LYS A 108 -0.84 7.14 -11.43
C LYS A 108 0.30 7.54 -10.54
N SER A 109 0.95 6.56 -9.91
CA SER A 109 2.11 6.87 -9.10
C SER A 109 3.15 5.77 -9.08
N ILE A 110 4.39 6.21 -8.93
CA ILE A 110 5.54 5.37 -8.66
C ILE A 110 6.09 5.71 -7.28
N GLU A 111 6.46 4.70 -6.52
CA GLU A 111 7.01 4.85 -5.18
C GLU A 111 8.22 3.94 -5.01
N ALA A 112 9.27 4.45 -4.38
CA ALA A 112 10.46 3.68 -4.05
C ALA A 112 10.95 4.06 -2.65
N GLY A 113 11.39 3.09 -1.88
CA GLY A 113 11.76 3.35 -0.50
C GLY A 113 12.43 2.19 0.23
N LEU A 114 12.50 2.35 1.54
CA LEU A 114 13.08 1.38 2.46
C LEU A 114 12.00 0.84 3.38
N MET A 115 12.10 -0.44 3.70
CA MET A 115 11.22 -1.14 4.64
C MET A 115 12.06 -1.95 5.61
N PHE A 116 11.66 -1.92 6.87
CA PHE A 116 12.14 -2.79 7.92
C PHE A 116 10.98 -3.65 8.38
N GLY A 117 11.24 -4.91 8.67
CA GLY A 117 10.18 -5.80 9.09
C GLY A 117 10.64 -6.90 10.02
N PHE A 118 9.62 -7.52 10.58
CA PHE A 118 9.71 -8.56 11.57
C PHE A 118 8.72 -9.65 11.16
N GLN A 119 9.26 -10.82 10.82
CA GLN A 119 8.49 -11.98 10.41
C GLN A 119 8.59 -13.07 11.47
N VAL A 120 7.44 -13.65 11.81
CA VAL A 120 7.32 -14.76 12.75
C VAL A 120 6.55 -15.89 12.12
N ASP A 121 7.17 -17.06 12.08
CA ASP A 121 6.50 -18.30 11.72
C ASP A 121 5.82 -18.85 12.99
N ILE A 122 4.49 -18.72 13.09
CA ILE A 122 3.71 -19.28 14.21
C ILE A 122 3.77 -20.80 14.20
N THR A 123 3.67 -21.37 13.00
CA THR A 123 3.81 -22.80 12.74
C THR A 123 4.72 -22.98 11.53
N GLU A 124 5.05 -24.23 11.17
CA GLU A 124 5.79 -24.52 9.93
C GLU A 124 5.10 -23.98 8.66
N ARG A 125 3.82 -23.62 8.74
CA ARG A 125 2.96 -23.24 7.60
C ARG A 125 2.32 -21.87 7.70
N ILE A 126 2.36 -21.21 8.85
CA ILE A 126 1.66 -19.93 9.07
C ILE A 126 2.69 -18.92 9.51
N LEU A 127 2.78 -17.82 8.77
CA LEU A 127 3.67 -16.71 9.07
C LEU A 127 2.86 -15.42 9.28
N ILE A 128 3.38 -14.57 10.16
CA ILE A 128 2.94 -13.19 10.33
C ILE A 128 4.13 -12.28 10.05
N ASP A 129 3.93 -11.28 9.22
CA ASP A 129 4.94 -10.28 8.85
C ASP A 129 4.43 -8.88 9.21
N PHE A 130 5.16 -8.20 10.07
CA PHE A 130 4.96 -6.79 10.39
C PHE A 130 6.05 -5.97 9.73
N GLN A 131 5.67 -4.97 8.95
CA GLN A 131 6.61 -4.14 8.22
C GLN A 131 6.31 -2.65 8.38
N VAL A 132 7.37 -1.85 8.55
CA VAL A 132 7.33 -0.39 8.69
C VAL A 132 8.42 0.23 7.85
N GLY A 133 8.14 1.38 7.27
CA GLY A 133 9.12 2.12 6.50
C GLY A 133 8.52 3.33 5.83
N GLY A 134 9.05 3.64 4.66
CA GLY A 134 8.54 4.72 3.84
C GLY A 134 9.40 4.93 2.60
N GLY A 135 8.87 5.73 1.69
CA GLY A 135 9.48 5.98 0.40
C GLY A 135 9.15 7.35 -0.14
N ILE A 136 9.77 7.66 -1.26
CA ILE A 136 9.42 8.83 -2.06
C ILE A 136 8.42 8.36 -3.09
N ARG A 137 7.28 9.04 -3.14
CA ARG A 137 6.20 8.81 -4.10
C ARG A 137 6.10 10.00 -5.05
N ASP A 138 6.09 9.70 -6.33
CA ASP A 138 5.77 10.64 -7.39
C ASP A 138 4.42 10.26 -7.98
N THR A 139 3.49 11.21 -7.96
CA THR A 139 2.09 11.00 -8.37
C THR A 139 1.75 11.97 -9.48
N ASP A 140 1.15 11.43 -10.53
CA ASP A 140 0.50 12.11 -11.62
C ASP A 140 -1.02 12.03 -11.41
N LEU A 141 -1.68 13.17 -11.51
CA LEU A 141 -3.08 13.34 -11.16
C LEU A 141 -3.77 14.11 -12.29
N GLU A 142 -4.76 13.48 -12.90
CA GLU A 142 -5.69 14.14 -13.80
C GLU A 142 -7.07 14.17 -13.14
N ASP A 143 -7.56 15.37 -12.78
CA ASP A 143 -8.89 15.55 -12.20
C ASP A 143 -9.72 16.50 -13.08
N THR A 144 -10.87 16.02 -13.53
CA THR A 144 -11.84 16.84 -14.29
C THR A 144 -12.34 18.08 -13.54
N ARG A 145 -12.28 18.07 -12.20
CA ARG A 145 -12.59 19.24 -11.37
C ARG A 145 -11.56 20.36 -11.52
N ALA A 146 -10.29 20.03 -11.70
CA ALA A 146 -9.19 21.00 -11.76
C ALA A 146 -9.32 21.97 -12.95
N TYR A 147 -10.13 21.65 -13.95
CA TYR A 147 -10.44 22.55 -15.07
C TYR A 147 -11.37 23.72 -14.70
N ASN A 148 -12.06 23.65 -13.56
CA ASN A 148 -13.11 24.62 -13.20
C ASN A 148 -12.77 25.50 -11.97
N GLU A 149 -11.78 25.15 -11.15
CA GLU A 149 -11.44 25.89 -9.93
C GLU A 149 -9.91 25.95 -9.72
N GLU A 150 -9.34 27.15 -9.51
CA GLU A 150 -7.92 27.39 -9.16
C GLU A 150 -7.57 26.96 -7.72
N ASP A 151 -8.20 25.90 -7.20
CA ASP A 151 -7.98 25.49 -5.82
C ASP A 151 -6.74 24.60 -5.70
N TYR A 152 -5.80 25.05 -4.87
CA TYR A 152 -4.63 24.30 -4.44
C TYR A 152 -5.08 23.06 -3.65
N PHE A 153 -5.10 21.90 -4.29
CA PHE A 153 -5.36 20.65 -3.61
C PHE A 153 -4.26 20.35 -2.58
N TYR A 154 -4.62 20.35 -1.30
CA TYR A 154 -3.78 19.83 -0.22
C TYR A 154 -4.19 18.38 0.05
N TYR A 155 -3.30 17.45 -0.30
CA TYR A 155 -3.50 16.02 -0.07
C TYR A 155 -2.77 15.56 1.19
N ASP A 156 -3.45 14.77 2.02
CA ASP A 156 -2.87 14.13 3.19
C ASP A 156 -1.91 13.00 2.78
N VAL A 157 -0.98 12.62 3.66
CA VAL A 157 0.06 11.63 3.36
C VAL A 157 -0.48 10.23 3.00
N PHE A 158 -1.73 9.94 3.36
CA PHE A 158 -2.41 8.68 3.06
C PHE A 158 -3.29 8.75 1.83
N ASP A 159 -3.46 9.93 1.25
CA ASP A 159 -4.28 10.11 0.06
C ASP A 159 -3.59 9.50 -1.17
N PRO A 160 -4.36 8.86 -2.07
CA PRO A 160 -3.85 8.36 -3.35
C PRO A 160 -3.08 9.42 -4.16
N GLU A 161 -3.44 10.68 -4.08
CA GLU A 161 -2.89 11.82 -4.80
C GLU A 161 -1.57 12.33 -4.21
N TYR A 162 -1.23 11.92 -2.98
CA TYR A 162 -0.06 12.44 -2.27
C TYR A 162 1.24 12.22 -3.06
N LYS A 163 2.05 13.28 -3.14
CA LYS A 163 3.39 13.31 -3.73
C LYS A 163 4.39 13.78 -2.69
N GLY A 164 5.43 13.00 -2.43
CA GLY A 164 6.43 13.30 -1.40
C GLY A 164 6.85 12.07 -0.59
N VAL A 165 7.17 12.29 0.69
CA VAL A 165 7.64 11.23 1.60
C VAL A 165 6.45 10.54 2.25
N LYS A 166 6.18 9.30 1.84
CA LYS A 166 5.02 8.53 2.31
C LYS A 166 5.46 7.46 3.32
N PRO A 167 4.98 7.49 4.58
CA PRO A 167 5.21 6.42 5.53
C PRO A 167 4.39 5.19 5.13
N LYS A 168 4.92 4.01 5.43
CA LYS A 168 4.27 2.74 5.11
C LYS A 168 4.27 1.81 6.29
N LEU A 169 3.12 1.20 6.54
CA LEU A 169 2.89 0.17 7.55
C LEU A 169 2.18 -0.99 6.88
N GLY A 170 2.55 -2.21 7.25
CA GLY A 170 1.92 -3.42 6.73
C GLY A 170 1.88 -4.52 7.78
N LEU A 171 0.78 -5.25 7.79
CA LEU A 171 0.61 -6.50 8.50
C LEU A 171 0.13 -7.54 7.50
N GLN A 172 0.91 -8.61 7.31
CA GLN A 172 0.57 -9.71 6.43
C GLN A 172 0.47 -11.00 7.23
N ILE A 173 -0.54 -11.82 6.91
CA ILE A 173 -0.65 -13.20 7.37
C ILE A 173 -0.53 -14.08 6.14
N GLY A 174 0.47 -14.95 6.13
CA GLY A 174 0.81 -15.77 4.97
C GLY A 174 0.87 -17.25 5.31
N PHE A 175 0.93 -18.06 4.26
CA PHE A 175 1.16 -19.50 4.37
C PHE A 175 2.46 -19.88 3.65
N THR A 176 3.27 -20.70 4.31
CA THR A 176 4.49 -21.30 3.75
C THR A 176 4.20 -22.73 3.27
N PHE A 177 4.74 -23.07 2.10
CA PHE A 177 4.59 -24.38 1.45
C PHE A 177 5.96 -24.98 1.13
#